data_AF-A0A1G0N1A3-F1
#
_entry.id   AF-A0A1G0N1A3-F1
#
_cell.length_a   1.000
_cell.length_b   1.000
_cell.length_c   1.000
_cell.angle_alpha   90.00
_cell.angle_beta   90.00
_cell.angle_gamma   90.00
#
_symmetry.space_group_name_H-M   'P 1'
#
loop_
_entity.id
_entity.type
_entity.pdbx_description
1 polymer ?
#
loop_
_entity_poly.entity_id
_entity_poly.type
_entity_poly.pdbx_seq_one_letter_code
_entity_poly.pdbx_strand_id
1 'polypeptide(L)'
;MKKRLTYLVQSLLFLLILSFSSTAWAGNSRYRHEIPEDSVNRTEENAQFANLFFQLMTRSGTTDSAGSRALRLAANEAAQSFTQSLLHEVNNKGKLSRFRKDVRVLVNAYLNEYDLAPEGLSGATAKAAALDRLIDGLLQASGQAGVSRDEFVMAFLKGAASIENSTAEHRLSKKLSVTEKELAFFLLHNILGQVSRRAYFDATRNALQDVHAGQELIAEFERVYAILRPVLTIELVRLETILADPQFFNNLQFIVAAEFNNEAFNDLFTMKYSLEIYLLSYNLRNQLSSSLSAQLPGISPELINEQLGQIPVTSLSVLLAVTPQTHIAYTPVSGLTDQLATLGETPPTALNFSIFPGQYQELIQMQYDMQLCDVITGKELNAAIDTALNHGRLITFGELLVVKEAALKRHMQVRAHVEGVPAGTVNLLMILMGSGLNMRI
;
A
#
# COMPACT_ATOMS: atom_id res chain seq x y z
N MET A 1 43.45 58.08 -8.94
CA MET A 1 43.35 57.18 -7.76
C MET A 1 42.19 57.50 -6.82
N LYS A 2 41.84 58.77 -6.52
CA LYS A 2 40.73 59.11 -5.61
C LYS A 2 39.35 58.51 -5.98
N LYS A 3 39.00 58.40 -7.27
CA LYS A 3 37.71 57.82 -7.71
C LYS A 3 37.58 56.30 -7.47
N ARG A 4 38.68 55.53 -7.50
CA ARG A 4 38.65 54.07 -7.27
C ARG A 4 38.46 53.70 -5.79
N LEU A 5 38.93 54.57 -4.88
CA LEU A 5 38.73 54.42 -3.45
C LEU A 5 37.26 54.64 -3.06
N THR A 6 36.56 55.55 -3.73
CA THR A 6 35.14 55.85 -3.46
C THR A 6 34.22 54.67 -3.80
N TYR A 7 34.46 53.98 -4.92
CA TYR A 7 33.70 52.78 -5.29
C TYR A 7 33.97 51.61 -4.34
N LEU A 8 35.21 51.43 -3.89
CA LEU A 8 35.56 50.35 -2.96
C LEU A 8 34.90 50.56 -1.58
N VAL A 9 34.85 51.81 -1.10
CA VAL A 9 34.17 52.18 0.15
C VAL A 9 32.65 52.04 0.02
N GLN A 10 32.06 52.39 -1.13
CA GLN A 10 30.63 52.20 -1.38
C GLN A 10 30.24 50.72 -1.49
N SER A 11 31.06 49.88 -2.12
CA SER A 11 30.83 48.43 -2.20
C SER A 11 30.98 47.73 -0.85
N LEU A 12 31.94 48.16 -0.01
CA LEU A 12 32.09 47.67 1.35
C LEU A 12 30.93 48.11 2.26
N LEU A 13 30.43 49.34 2.12
CA LEU A 13 29.23 49.80 2.83
C LEU A 13 27.98 49.03 2.40
N PHE A 14 27.85 48.69 1.12
CA PHE A 14 26.73 47.90 0.61
C PHE A 14 26.77 46.44 1.10
N LEU A 15 27.96 45.84 1.20
CA LEU A 15 28.16 44.51 1.79
C LEU A 15 27.93 44.50 3.31
N LEU A 16 28.27 45.58 4.02
CA LEU A 16 27.98 45.76 5.44
C LEU A 16 26.47 45.96 5.70
N ILE A 17 25.77 46.68 4.82
CA ILE A 17 24.31 46.83 4.92
C ILE A 17 23.61 45.48 4.66
N LEU A 18 24.10 44.69 3.71
CA LEU A 18 23.58 43.35 3.44
C LEU A 18 23.84 42.35 4.58
N SER A 19 24.98 42.43 5.27
CA SER A 19 25.29 41.56 6.41
C SER A 19 24.51 41.94 7.69
N PHE A 20 24.16 43.22 7.87
CA PHE A 20 23.26 43.64 8.95
C PHE A 20 21.79 43.31 8.70
N SER A 21 21.36 43.12 7.44
CA SER A 21 20.00 42.65 7.12
C SER A 21 19.78 41.14 7.30
N SER A 22 20.82 40.34 7.54
CA SER A 22 20.70 38.89 7.78
C SER A 22 20.66 38.46 9.25
N THR A 23 20.81 39.39 10.21
CA THR A 23 20.80 39.06 11.65
C THR A 23 20.08 40.12 12.48
N ALA A 24 18.80 40.36 12.22
CA ALA A 24 17.90 41.05 13.16
C ALA A 24 16.43 40.94 12.72
N TRP A 25 15.77 39.82 13.02
CA TRP A 25 14.32 39.87 13.26
C TRP A 25 13.92 38.90 14.37
N ALA A 26 14.31 39.29 15.58
CA ALA A 26 13.66 38.92 16.83
C ALA A 26 12.96 40.18 17.36
N GLY A 27 11.61 40.15 17.41
CA GLY A 27 10.67 41.07 18.10
C GLY A 27 10.75 42.58 17.71
N ASN A 28 9.67 43.31 17.41
CA ASN A 28 8.33 43.24 17.97
C ASN A 28 7.38 44.13 17.13
N SER A 29 6.14 43.65 16.98
CA SER A 29 4.87 44.37 16.81
C SER A 29 4.65 45.40 15.68
N ARG A 30 3.63 45.06 14.87
CA ARG A 30 2.69 45.92 14.10
C ARG A 30 2.88 45.94 12.58
N TYR A 31 2.68 44.79 11.95
CA TYR A 31 1.87 44.62 10.73
C TYR A 31 1.55 43.12 10.63
N ARG A 32 0.42 42.70 11.21
CA ARG A 32 -0.13 41.36 10.96
C ARG A 32 -0.69 41.37 9.54
N HIS A 33 0.16 41.05 8.56
CA HIS A 33 -0.34 40.19 7.51
C HIS A 33 -0.40 38.80 8.14
N GLU A 34 -1.60 38.38 8.50
CA GLU A 34 -1.90 37.00 8.80
C GLU A 34 -1.52 36.20 7.56
N ILE A 35 -0.31 35.64 7.58
CA ILE A 35 -0.04 34.41 6.85
C ILE A 35 -1.13 33.47 7.36
N PRO A 36 -2.09 33.05 6.52
CA PRO A 36 -3.22 32.28 7.01
C PRO A 36 -2.66 31.09 7.78
N GLU A 37 -3.10 30.87 9.02
CA GLU A 37 -2.65 29.76 9.87
C GLU A 37 -2.72 28.42 9.12
N ASP A 38 -3.64 28.30 8.15
CA ASP A 38 -3.75 27.20 7.20
C ASP A 38 -2.48 26.94 6.36
N SER A 39 -1.71 27.96 5.99
CA SER A 39 -0.48 27.81 5.19
C SER A 39 0.73 27.39 6.02
N VAL A 40 0.87 27.89 7.26
CA VAL A 40 1.93 27.43 8.19
C VAL A 40 1.61 26.01 8.68
N ASN A 41 0.34 25.73 9.00
CA ASN A 41 -0.12 24.37 9.32
C ASN A 41 0.10 23.41 8.16
N ARG A 42 -0.21 23.77 6.90
CA ARG A 42 0.07 22.92 5.72
C ARG A 42 1.56 22.60 5.51
N THR A 43 2.44 23.55 5.84
CA THR A 43 3.89 23.37 5.66
C THR A 43 4.46 22.43 6.73
N GLU A 44 3.98 22.52 7.99
CA GLU A 44 4.32 21.56 9.05
C GLU A 44 3.60 20.20 8.91
N GLU A 45 2.39 20.20 8.34
CA GLU A 45 1.59 19.00 8.04
C GLU A 45 2.34 18.07 7.08
N ASN A 46 2.90 18.62 6.00
CA ASN A 46 3.62 17.83 5.01
C ASN A 46 5.03 17.44 5.45
N ALA A 47 5.66 18.17 6.37
CA ALA A 47 7.05 17.93 6.76
C ALA A 47 7.30 16.52 7.33
N GLN A 48 6.32 15.94 8.03
CA GLN A 48 6.45 14.61 8.63
C GLN A 48 6.34 13.49 7.59
N PHE A 49 5.35 13.58 6.71
CA PHE A 49 5.22 12.64 5.60
C PHE A 49 6.37 12.80 4.59
N ALA A 50 6.86 14.02 4.40
CA ALA A 50 8.04 14.26 3.56
C ALA A 50 9.29 13.61 4.17
N ASN A 51 9.46 13.70 5.50
CA ASN A 51 10.54 12.98 6.16
C ASN A 51 10.36 11.46 6.00
N LEU A 52 9.14 10.93 6.17
CA LEU A 52 8.85 9.52 5.93
C LEU A 52 9.29 9.07 4.52
N PHE A 53 8.77 9.70 3.46
CA PHE A 53 9.14 9.34 2.09
C PHE A 53 10.64 9.49 1.84
N PHE A 54 11.24 10.57 2.35
CA PHE A 54 12.68 10.79 2.24
C PHE A 54 13.48 9.64 2.87
N GLN A 55 13.13 9.19 4.08
CA GLN A 55 13.82 8.08 4.73
C GLN A 55 13.59 6.75 4.00
N LEU A 56 12.39 6.53 3.47
CA LEU A 56 12.08 5.29 2.76
C LEU A 56 12.86 5.15 1.45
N MET A 57 13.17 6.25 0.78
CA MET A 57 13.86 6.25 -0.52
C MET A 57 15.36 6.60 -0.47
N THR A 58 15.92 6.82 0.71
CA THR A 58 17.35 7.13 0.88
C THR A 58 18.02 6.16 1.83
N ARG A 59 19.34 6.02 1.66
CA ARG A 59 20.21 5.28 2.57
C ARG A 59 21.47 6.10 2.84
N SER A 60 21.97 6.04 4.06
CA SER A 60 23.22 6.72 4.40
C SER A 60 24.37 6.16 3.56
N GLY A 61 25.21 7.03 3.02
CA GLY A 61 26.39 6.65 2.24
C GLY A 61 26.15 6.35 0.75
N THR A 62 24.90 6.36 0.26
CA THR A 62 24.59 6.05 -1.16
C THR A 62 24.28 7.29 -2.01
N THR A 63 23.73 8.35 -1.40
CA THR A 63 23.29 9.56 -2.10
C THR A 63 24.17 10.74 -1.67
N ASP A 64 24.68 11.52 -2.63
CA ASP A 64 25.48 12.70 -2.30
C ASP A 64 24.61 13.85 -1.75
N SER A 65 25.24 14.95 -1.33
CA SER A 65 24.53 16.11 -0.76
C SER A 65 23.61 16.85 -1.77
N ALA A 66 23.89 16.75 -3.06
CA ALA A 66 23.07 17.35 -4.11
C ALA A 66 21.85 16.47 -4.44
N GLY A 67 22.05 15.16 -4.58
CA GLY A 67 21.01 14.15 -4.74
C GLY A 67 20.08 14.12 -3.53
N SER A 68 20.62 14.18 -2.32
CA SER A 68 19.81 14.25 -1.08
C SER A 68 18.88 15.46 -1.05
N ARG A 69 19.33 16.62 -1.56
CA ARG A 69 18.47 17.81 -1.66
C ARG A 69 17.40 17.64 -2.74
N ALA A 70 17.72 17.02 -3.87
CA ALA A 70 16.75 16.77 -4.93
C ALA A 70 15.69 15.74 -4.49
N LEU A 71 16.10 14.64 -3.85
CA LEU A 71 15.20 13.66 -3.26
C LEU A 71 14.31 14.29 -2.18
N ARG A 72 14.83 15.16 -1.32
CA ARG A 72 13.99 15.87 -0.34
C ARG A 72 12.91 16.74 -0.98
N LEU A 73 13.16 17.34 -2.15
CA LEU A 73 12.12 18.05 -2.90
C LEU A 73 11.06 17.08 -3.42
N ALA A 74 11.46 15.96 -4.01
CA ALA A 74 10.51 14.92 -4.46
C ALA A 74 9.68 14.36 -3.28
N ALA A 75 10.28 14.20 -2.10
CA ALA A 75 9.58 13.75 -0.90
C ALA A 75 8.49 14.74 -0.42
N ASN A 76 8.71 16.05 -0.59
CA ASN A 76 7.70 17.06 -0.26
C ASN A 76 6.49 16.97 -1.19
N GLU A 77 6.72 16.76 -2.50
CA GLU A 77 5.63 16.54 -3.46
C GLU A 77 4.87 15.24 -3.14
N ALA A 78 5.60 14.17 -2.79
CA ALA A 78 5.03 12.91 -2.33
C ALA A 78 4.12 13.09 -1.10
N ALA A 79 4.60 13.83 -0.11
CA ALA A 79 3.86 14.14 1.11
C ALA A 79 2.58 14.93 0.84
N GLN A 80 2.64 15.87 -0.11
CA GLN A 80 1.48 16.62 -0.53
C GLN A 80 0.45 15.71 -1.24
N SER A 81 0.89 14.88 -2.19
CA SER A 81 0.03 13.92 -2.90
C SER A 81 -0.62 12.92 -1.93
N PHE A 82 0.17 12.36 -1.01
CA PHE A 82 -0.28 11.47 0.05
C PHE A 82 -1.35 12.13 0.94
N THR A 83 -1.06 13.33 1.43
CA THR A 83 -1.97 14.08 2.30
C THR A 83 -3.27 14.45 1.60
N GLN A 84 -3.20 14.90 0.35
CA GLN A 84 -4.37 15.21 -0.47
C GLN A 84 -5.25 13.98 -0.69
N SER A 85 -4.64 12.82 -0.94
CA SER A 85 -5.36 11.56 -1.10
C SER A 85 -6.16 11.20 0.16
N LEU A 86 -5.59 11.41 1.35
CA LEU A 86 -6.28 11.14 2.61
C LEU A 86 -7.33 12.19 2.98
N LEU A 87 -7.25 13.40 2.44
CA LEU A 87 -8.19 14.49 2.72
C LEU A 87 -9.44 14.50 1.83
N HIS A 88 -9.51 13.65 0.80
CA HIS A 88 -10.57 13.70 -0.21
C HIS A 88 -11.96 13.30 0.33
N GLU A 89 -12.06 12.63 1.49
CA GLU A 89 -13.35 12.29 2.12
C GLU A 89 -13.79 13.30 3.20
N VAL A 90 -15.08 13.64 3.19
CA VAL A 90 -15.73 14.58 4.11
C VAL A 90 -15.57 14.07 5.56
N ASN A 91 -14.96 14.89 6.44
CA ASN A 91 -14.59 14.65 7.86
C ASN A 91 -13.17 14.11 8.19
N ASN A 92 -12.22 14.08 7.26
CA ASN A 92 -10.89 13.49 7.52
C ASN A 92 -9.82 14.36 8.23
N LYS A 93 -10.05 15.65 8.52
CA LYS A 93 -9.03 16.50 9.19
C LYS A 93 -8.60 15.95 10.57
N GLY A 94 -9.56 15.48 11.37
CA GLY A 94 -9.29 14.89 12.69
C GLY A 94 -8.56 13.55 12.61
N LYS A 95 -8.91 12.72 11.62
CA LYS A 95 -8.24 11.44 11.35
C LYS A 95 -6.77 11.67 10.96
N LEU A 96 -6.54 12.55 9.99
CA LEU A 96 -5.21 12.90 9.50
C LEU A 96 -4.33 13.47 10.61
N SER A 97 -4.86 14.34 11.48
CA SER A 97 -4.08 14.93 12.58
C SER A 97 -3.59 13.88 13.58
N ARG A 98 -4.45 12.91 13.94
CA ARG A 98 -4.07 11.77 14.81
C ARG A 98 -3.00 10.92 14.12
N PHE A 99 -3.26 10.50 12.89
CA PHE A 99 -2.33 9.68 12.13
C PHE A 99 -0.94 10.33 12.00
N ARG A 100 -0.90 11.62 11.68
CA ARG A 100 0.34 12.41 11.57
C ARG A 100 1.16 12.42 12.87
N LYS A 101 0.51 12.53 14.02
CA LYS A 101 1.19 12.53 15.32
C LYS A 101 1.94 11.22 15.52
N ASP A 102 1.31 10.11 15.18
CA ASP A 102 1.89 8.77 15.32
C ASP A 102 3.01 8.56 14.30
N VAL A 103 2.82 8.98 13.05
CA VAL A 103 3.85 8.95 11.99
C VAL A 103 5.14 9.66 12.44
N ARG A 104 5.03 10.84 13.07
CA ARG A 104 6.19 11.57 13.61
C ARG A 104 6.96 10.72 14.63
N VAL A 105 6.24 10.10 15.57
CA VAL A 105 6.86 9.26 16.61
C VAL A 105 7.57 8.06 15.96
N LEU A 106 6.91 7.41 15.01
CA LEU A 106 7.43 6.24 14.31
C LEU A 106 8.67 6.56 13.47
N VAL A 107 8.66 7.66 12.71
CA VAL A 107 9.82 8.07 11.91
C VAL A 107 11.01 8.43 12.80
N ASN A 108 10.78 9.11 13.93
CA ASN A 108 11.85 9.43 14.86
C ASN A 108 12.43 8.17 15.53
N ALA A 109 11.59 7.21 15.90
CA ALA A 109 12.04 5.93 16.45
C ALA A 109 12.86 5.15 15.40
N TYR A 110 12.35 5.06 14.17
CA TYR A 110 13.06 4.44 13.06
C TYR A 110 14.44 5.05 12.84
N LEU A 111 14.53 6.38 12.76
CA LEU A 111 15.80 7.09 12.56
C LEU A 111 16.81 6.77 13.66
N ASN A 112 16.39 6.88 14.92
CA ASN A 112 17.26 6.60 16.05
C ASN A 112 17.76 5.15 16.02
N GLU A 113 16.88 4.19 15.74
CA GLU A 113 17.25 2.77 15.69
C GLU A 113 18.13 2.44 14.48
N TYR A 114 17.85 3.06 13.32
CA TYR A 114 18.59 2.85 12.09
C TYR A 114 20.01 3.42 12.17
N ASP A 115 20.17 4.59 12.78
CA ASP A 115 21.47 5.25 12.97
C ASP A 115 22.32 4.59 14.06
N LEU A 116 21.69 3.96 15.06
CA LEU A 116 22.39 3.17 16.08
C LEU A 116 22.83 1.79 15.59
N ALA A 117 22.26 1.30 14.48
CA ALA A 117 22.63 0.01 13.93
C ALA A 117 24.06 0.05 13.35
N PRO A 118 24.84 -1.04 13.49
CA PRO A 118 26.18 -1.12 12.90
C PRO A 118 26.20 -0.81 11.39
N GLU A 119 27.34 -0.34 10.90
CA GLU A 119 27.53 -0.13 9.47
C GLU A 119 27.75 -1.46 8.72
N GLY A 120 27.46 -1.43 7.41
CA GLY A 120 27.61 -2.58 6.52
C GLY A 120 26.76 -3.79 6.93
N LEU A 121 27.19 -4.98 6.50
CA LEU A 121 26.45 -6.23 6.64
C LEU A 121 26.08 -6.55 8.10
N SER A 122 26.92 -6.13 9.05
CA SER A 122 26.70 -6.42 10.48
C SER A 122 25.48 -5.72 11.09
N GLY A 123 24.98 -4.65 10.47
CA GLY A 123 23.78 -3.94 10.92
C GLY A 123 22.51 -4.24 10.13
N ALA A 124 22.58 -5.05 9.06
CA ALA A 124 21.45 -5.29 8.16
C ALA A 124 20.19 -5.78 8.90
N THR A 125 20.34 -6.72 9.85
CA THR A 125 19.22 -7.23 10.65
C THR A 125 18.60 -6.17 11.56
N ALA A 126 19.42 -5.33 12.20
CA ALA A 126 18.93 -4.27 13.08
C ALA A 126 18.20 -3.18 12.29
N LYS A 127 18.74 -2.80 11.14
CA LYS A 127 18.14 -1.85 10.19
C LYS A 127 16.81 -2.36 9.64
N ALA A 128 16.76 -3.63 9.26
CA ALA A 128 15.53 -4.28 8.82
C ALA A 128 14.48 -4.34 9.93
N ALA A 129 14.88 -4.62 11.17
CA ALA A 129 13.97 -4.63 12.31
C ALA A 129 13.39 -3.24 12.63
N ALA A 130 14.18 -2.17 12.46
CA ALA A 130 13.69 -0.80 12.57
C ALA A 130 12.64 -0.50 11.48
N LEU A 131 12.93 -0.92 10.23
CA LEU A 131 12.02 -0.75 9.10
C LEU A 131 10.72 -1.55 9.26
N ASP A 132 10.82 -2.78 9.78
CA ASP A 132 9.69 -3.65 10.10
C ASP A 132 8.73 -2.97 11.10
N ARG A 133 9.28 -2.44 12.21
CA ARG A 133 8.51 -1.65 13.20
C ARG A 133 7.88 -0.40 12.61
N LEU A 134 8.59 0.31 11.73
CA LEU A 134 8.07 1.50 11.06
C LEU A 134 6.82 1.15 10.23
N ILE A 135 6.91 0.13 9.37
CA ILE A 135 5.80 -0.27 8.49
C ILE A 135 4.60 -0.73 9.32
N ASP A 136 4.83 -1.53 10.34
CA ASP A 136 3.79 -2.03 11.23
C ASP A 136 3.10 -0.91 12.01
N GLY A 137 3.90 0.00 12.55
CA GLY A 137 3.39 1.17 13.24
C GLY A 137 2.56 2.06 12.32
N LEU A 138 2.94 2.23 11.06
CA LEU A 138 2.18 3.02 10.09
C LEU A 138 0.81 2.39 9.82
N LEU A 139 0.76 1.08 9.63
CA LEU A 139 -0.50 0.35 9.43
C LEU A 139 -1.39 0.43 10.66
N GLN A 140 -0.85 0.19 11.84
CA GLN A 140 -1.58 0.31 13.11
C GLN A 140 -2.13 1.72 13.31
N ALA A 141 -1.29 2.74 13.12
CA ALA A 141 -1.68 4.14 13.28
C ALA A 141 -2.75 4.56 12.26
N SER A 142 -2.68 4.05 11.01
CA SER A 142 -3.70 4.31 10.00
C SER A 142 -5.07 3.76 10.43
N GLY A 143 -5.10 2.52 10.92
CA GLY A 143 -6.32 1.88 11.44
C GLY A 143 -6.90 2.62 12.65
N GLN A 144 -6.06 2.99 13.62
CA GLN A 144 -6.48 3.78 14.80
C GLN A 144 -7.01 5.17 14.42
N ALA A 145 -6.47 5.76 13.36
CA ALA A 145 -6.96 7.02 12.84
C ALA A 145 -8.30 6.89 12.10
N GLY A 146 -8.70 5.67 11.71
CA GLY A 146 -9.88 5.39 10.90
C GLY A 146 -9.65 5.59 9.39
N VAL A 147 -8.40 5.42 8.94
CA VAL A 147 -8.01 5.31 7.54
C VAL A 147 -8.04 3.83 7.18
N SER A 148 -8.84 3.46 6.18
CA SER A 148 -8.92 2.09 5.71
C SER A 148 -7.64 1.64 5.00
N ARG A 149 -7.47 0.32 4.88
CA ARG A 149 -6.39 -0.32 4.13
C ARG A 149 -6.22 0.30 2.74
N ASP A 150 -7.31 0.36 1.98
CA ASP A 150 -7.28 0.78 0.59
C ASP A 150 -6.96 2.28 0.47
N GLU A 151 -7.49 3.12 1.37
CA GLU A 151 -7.13 4.54 1.43
C GLU A 151 -5.63 4.73 1.71
N PHE A 152 -5.07 3.99 2.67
CA PHE A 152 -3.65 4.10 3.01
C PHE A 152 -2.74 3.62 1.88
N VAL A 153 -3.01 2.45 1.31
CA VAL A 153 -2.23 1.89 0.19
C VAL A 153 -2.30 2.82 -1.02
N MET A 154 -3.50 3.32 -1.37
CA MET A 154 -3.66 4.26 -2.48
C MET A 154 -2.96 5.59 -2.24
N ALA A 155 -3.04 6.14 -1.02
CA ALA A 155 -2.32 7.37 -0.68
C ALA A 155 -0.81 7.16 -0.80
N PHE A 156 -0.29 6.02 -0.34
CA PHE A 156 1.14 5.68 -0.44
C PHE A 156 1.57 5.57 -1.91
N LEU A 157 0.80 4.86 -2.74
CA LEU A 157 1.06 4.71 -4.17
C LEU A 157 1.01 6.05 -4.91
N LYS A 158 0.06 6.94 -4.59
CA LYS A 158 0.01 8.31 -5.13
C LYS A 158 1.22 9.15 -4.72
N GLY A 159 1.72 8.95 -3.50
CA GLY A 159 2.98 9.53 -3.05
C GLY A 159 4.18 9.03 -3.88
N ALA A 160 4.29 7.71 -4.10
CA ALA A 160 5.35 7.11 -4.90
C ALA A 160 5.31 7.55 -6.38
N ALA A 161 4.13 7.57 -7.00
CA ALA A 161 3.95 8.08 -8.36
C ALA A 161 4.31 9.57 -8.48
N SER A 162 4.07 10.37 -7.43
CA SER A 162 4.51 11.77 -7.39
C SER A 162 6.03 11.91 -7.39
N ILE A 163 6.76 10.99 -6.74
CA ILE A 163 8.23 10.96 -6.75
C ILE A 163 8.75 10.62 -8.14
N GLU A 164 8.18 9.59 -8.77
CA GLU A 164 8.50 9.21 -10.15
C GLU A 164 8.32 10.37 -11.12
N ASN A 165 7.15 11.03 -11.09
CA ASN A 165 6.89 12.21 -11.92
C ASN A 165 7.87 13.35 -11.63
N SER A 166 8.07 13.68 -10.35
CA SER A 166 8.96 14.79 -9.94
C SER A 166 10.41 14.55 -10.39
N THR A 167 10.89 13.32 -10.32
CA THR A 167 12.27 12.95 -10.71
C THR A 167 12.45 12.80 -12.22
N ALA A 168 11.36 12.58 -12.97
CA ALA A 168 11.32 12.64 -14.43
C ALA A 168 11.30 14.10 -14.95
N GLU A 169 10.74 15.04 -14.19
CA GLU A 169 10.72 16.46 -14.58
C GLU A 169 12.12 17.02 -14.82
N HIS A 170 12.26 17.88 -15.83
CA HIS A 170 13.53 18.47 -16.26
C HIS A 170 14.29 19.20 -15.12
N ARG A 171 13.59 19.66 -14.08
CA ARG A 171 14.16 20.38 -12.94
C ARG A 171 14.95 19.49 -11.98
N LEU A 172 14.48 18.27 -11.70
CA LEU A 172 15.15 17.33 -10.78
C LEU A 172 15.89 16.23 -11.54
N SER A 173 15.48 15.92 -12.77
CA SER A 173 16.10 14.87 -13.57
C SER A 173 17.58 15.09 -13.87
N LYS A 174 18.05 16.35 -13.91
CA LYS A 174 19.47 16.72 -14.08
C LYS A 174 20.29 16.71 -12.77
N LYS A 175 19.62 16.67 -11.62
CA LYS A 175 20.24 16.72 -10.29
C LYS A 175 20.43 15.35 -9.66
N LEU A 176 19.74 14.35 -10.19
CA LEU A 176 19.82 12.96 -9.76
C LEU A 176 20.45 12.16 -10.88
N SER A 177 21.47 11.38 -10.53
CA SER A 177 21.98 10.33 -11.41
C SER A 177 20.89 9.29 -11.70
N VAL A 178 21.06 8.52 -12.78
CA VAL A 178 20.18 7.39 -13.10
C VAL A 178 20.14 6.42 -11.92
N THR A 179 21.32 6.12 -11.35
CA THR A 179 21.46 5.24 -10.20
C THR A 179 20.69 5.68 -8.96
N GLU A 180 20.71 6.96 -8.61
CA GLU A 180 19.95 7.47 -7.47
C GLU A 180 18.44 7.36 -7.68
N LYS A 181 17.96 7.54 -8.91
CA LYS A 181 16.53 7.38 -9.24
C LYS A 181 16.12 5.92 -9.15
N GLU A 182 16.89 5.03 -9.77
CA GLU A 182 16.63 3.59 -9.76
C GLU A 182 16.65 3.02 -8.33
N LEU A 183 17.60 3.45 -7.48
CA LEU A 183 17.61 3.06 -6.06
C LEU A 183 16.38 3.58 -5.32
N ALA A 184 16.01 4.84 -5.52
CA ALA A 184 14.83 5.41 -4.86
C ALA A 184 13.55 4.64 -5.26
N PHE A 185 13.40 4.31 -6.55
CA PHE A 185 12.26 3.54 -7.03
C PHE A 185 12.27 2.10 -6.52
N PHE A 186 13.41 1.43 -6.55
CA PHE A 186 13.60 0.10 -5.97
C PHE A 186 13.15 0.03 -4.51
N LEU A 187 13.62 0.98 -3.69
CA LEU A 187 13.23 1.04 -2.28
C LEU A 187 11.72 1.26 -2.13
N LEU A 188 11.15 2.21 -2.88
CA LEU A 188 9.72 2.51 -2.81
C LEU A 188 8.85 1.33 -3.27
N HIS A 189 9.24 0.58 -4.30
CA HIS A 189 8.54 -0.63 -4.74
C HIS A 189 8.54 -1.69 -3.64
N ASN A 190 9.71 -1.95 -3.04
CA ASN A 190 9.84 -2.92 -1.95
C ASN A 190 8.97 -2.52 -0.74
N ILE A 191 8.96 -1.24 -0.35
CA ILE A 191 8.14 -0.77 0.77
C ILE A 191 6.65 -0.82 0.44
N LEU A 192 6.23 -0.41 -0.75
CA LEU A 192 4.83 -0.48 -1.17
C LEU A 192 4.34 -1.94 -1.18
N GLY A 193 5.18 -2.88 -1.63
CA GLY A 193 4.91 -4.32 -1.57
C GLY A 193 4.78 -4.84 -0.14
N GLN A 194 5.62 -4.40 0.80
CA GLN A 194 5.50 -4.72 2.23
C GLN A 194 4.19 -4.18 2.83
N VAL A 195 3.90 -2.90 2.60
CA VAL A 195 2.69 -2.23 3.08
C VAL A 195 1.44 -2.98 2.61
N SER A 196 1.34 -3.28 1.32
CA SER A 196 0.13 -3.88 0.75
C SER A 196 -0.11 -5.31 1.23
N ARG A 197 0.95 -6.12 1.34
CA ARG A 197 0.86 -7.49 1.87
C ARG A 197 0.44 -7.50 3.33
N ARG A 198 1.11 -6.71 4.19
CA ARG A 198 0.77 -6.62 5.62
C ARG A 198 -0.63 -6.10 5.86
N ALA A 199 -1.02 -5.05 5.16
CA ALA A 199 -2.34 -4.44 5.31
C ALA A 199 -3.48 -5.39 4.88
N TYR A 200 -3.24 -6.26 3.90
CA TYR A 200 -4.18 -7.33 3.53
C TYR A 200 -4.34 -8.37 4.65
N PHE A 201 -3.24 -8.85 5.23
CA PHE A 201 -3.28 -9.83 6.31
C PHE A 201 -4.02 -9.32 7.54
N ASP A 202 -3.67 -8.13 7.99
CA ASP A 202 -4.26 -7.53 9.19
C ASP A 202 -5.75 -7.28 8.98
N ALA A 203 -6.14 -6.78 7.80
CA ALA A 203 -7.54 -6.58 7.45
C ALA A 203 -8.34 -7.89 7.43
N THR A 204 -7.78 -8.96 6.85
CA THR A 204 -8.43 -10.28 6.78
C THR A 204 -8.60 -10.89 8.17
N ARG A 205 -7.54 -10.81 9.00
CA ARG A 205 -7.55 -11.27 10.39
C ARG A 205 -8.67 -10.61 11.19
N ASN A 206 -8.74 -9.29 11.13
CA ASN A 206 -9.75 -8.51 11.85
C ASN A 206 -11.15 -8.82 11.31
N ALA A 207 -11.31 -8.94 10.00
CA ALA A 207 -12.60 -9.24 9.40
C ALA A 207 -13.14 -10.61 9.80
N LEU A 208 -12.30 -11.65 9.87
CA LEU A 208 -12.69 -12.97 10.35
C LEU A 208 -13.18 -12.93 11.81
N GLN A 209 -12.54 -12.13 12.65
CA GLN A 209 -12.95 -11.96 14.05
C GLN A 209 -14.28 -11.20 14.16
N ASP A 210 -14.46 -10.14 13.39
CA ASP A 210 -15.65 -9.28 13.44
C ASP A 210 -16.91 -9.99 12.90
N VAL A 211 -16.76 -10.86 11.90
CA VAL A 211 -17.88 -11.69 11.40
C VAL A 211 -18.15 -12.92 12.27
N HIS A 212 -17.43 -13.08 13.39
CA HIS A 212 -17.52 -14.25 14.28
C HIS A 212 -17.35 -15.57 13.52
N ALA A 213 -16.37 -15.63 12.62
CA ALA A 213 -16.04 -16.86 11.92
C ALA A 213 -15.78 -18.01 12.92
N GLY A 214 -16.04 -19.26 12.49
CA GLY A 214 -15.80 -20.44 13.32
C GLY A 214 -14.37 -20.45 13.90
N GLN A 215 -14.25 -20.87 15.17
CA GLN A 215 -12.98 -20.83 15.91
C GLN A 215 -11.88 -21.63 15.21
N GLU A 216 -12.23 -22.71 14.54
CA GLU A 216 -11.32 -23.54 13.76
C GLU A 216 -10.70 -22.77 12.58
N LEU A 217 -11.49 -21.92 11.90
CA LEU A 217 -11.01 -21.09 10.80
C LEU A 217 -10.10 -19.97 11.30
N ILE A 218 -10.49 -19.31 12.39
CA ILE A 218 -9.66 -18.27 13.02
C ILE A 218 -8.32 -18.88 13.46
N ALA A 219 -8.32 -20.04 14.11
CA ALA A 219 -7.12 -20.71 14.57
C ALA A 219 -6.18 -21.10 13.41
N GLU A 220 -6.73 -21.59 12.29
CA GLU A 220 -5.92 -21.92 11.12
C GLU A 220 -5.33 -20.65 10.47
N PHE A 221 -6.13 -19.59 10.36
CA PHE A 221 -5.64 -18.30 9.84
C PHE A 221 -4.52 -17.70 10.73
N GLU A 222 -4.63 -17.79 12.05
CA GLU A 222 -3.58 -17.30 12.97
C GLU A 222 -2.28 -18.10 12.83
N ARG A 223 -2.35 -19.41 12.60
CA ARG A 223 -1.16 -20.24 12.32
C ARG A 223 -0.45 -19.78 11.05
N VAL A 224 -1.23 -19.51 10.01
CA VAL A 224 -0.78 -18.95 8.73
C VAL A 224 -0.13 -17.58 8.91
N TYR A 225 -0.82 -16.68 9.59
CA TYR A 225 -0.32 -15.36 9.92
C TYR A 225 1.05 -15.42 10.64
N ALA A 226 1.20 -16.35 11.59
CA ALA A 226 2.45 -16.58 12.32
C ALA A 226 3.60 -17.12 11.44
N ILE A 227 3.30 -17.76 10.30
CA ILE A 227 4.30 -18.28 9.35
C ILE A 227 4.75 -17.20 8.37
N LEU A 228 3.82 -16.37 7.89
CA LEU A 228 4.10 -15.38 6.85
C LEU A 228 4.69 -14.09 7.40
N ARG A 229 4.30 -13.69 8.62
CA ARG A 229 4.81 -12.46 9.20
C ARG A 229 6.34 -12.45 9.34
N PRO A 230 7.00 -13.50 9.86
CA PRO A 230 8.46 -13.56 9.90
C PRO A 230 9.12 -13.51 8.51
N VAL A 231 8.42 -13.99 7.49
CA VAL A 231 8.92 -14.08 6.12
C VAL A 231 9.00 -12.67 5.53
N LEU A 232 7.99 -11.82 5.78
CA LEU A 232 8.04 -10.38 5.44
C LEU A 232 9.18 -9.64 6.14
N THR A 233 9.53 -10.01 7.36
CA THR A 233 10.71 -9.46 8.06
C THR A 233 12.01 -9.94 7.42
N ILE A 234 12.11 -11.22 7.02
CA ILE A 234 13.31 -11.77 6.35
C ILE A 234 13.58 -11.05 5.02
N GLU A 235 12.54 -10.68 4.27
CA GLU A 235 12.70 -9.84 3.07
C GLU A 235 13.35 -8.50 3.35
N LEU A 236 12.96 -7.83 4.44
CA LEU A 236 13.58 -6.58 4.85
C LEU A 236 15.05 -6.78 5.22
N VAL A 237 15.39 -7.89 5.88
CA VAL A 237 16.79 -8.26 6.17
C VAL A 237 17.57 -8.46 4.89
N ARG A 238 16.99 -9.14 3.91
CA ARG A 238 17.63 -9.38 2.61
C ARG A 238 17.85 -8.08 1.84
N LEU A 239 16.84 -7.20 1.83
CA LEU A 239 16.94 -5.86 1.26
C LEU A 239 18.12 -5.10 1.88
N GLU A 240 18.15 -4.98 3.21
CA GLU A 240 19.23 -4.25 3.89
C GLU A 240 20.59 -4.94 3.74
N THR A 241 20.63 -6.26 3.55
CA THR A 241 21.86 -7.03 3.25
C THR A 241 22.41 -6.67 1.87
N ILE A 242 21.55 -6.63 0.86
CA ILE A 242 21.92 -6.24 -0.52
C ILE A 242 22.43 -4.79 -0.54
N LEU A 243 21.76 -3.90 0.18
CA LEU A 243 22.14 -2.48 0.28
C LEU A 243 23.45 -2.27 1.06
N ALA A 244 23.77 -3.16 1.98
CA ALA A 244 24.96 -3.08 2.82
C ALA A 244 26.23 -3.61 2.15
N ASP A 245 26.13 -4.26 0.99
CA ASP A 245 27.27 -4.80 0.25
C ASP A 245 27.60 -3.94 -0.99
N PRO A 246 28.75 -3.24 -0.98
CA PRO A 246 29.18 -2.37 -2.09
C PRO A 246 29.39 -3.08 -3.42
N GLN A 247 29.65 -4.40 -3.43
CA GLN A 247 29.87 -5.16 -4.67
C GLN A 247 28.56 -5.38 -5.44
N PHE A 248 27.44 -5.54 -4.73
CA PHE A 248 26.12 -5.64 -5.34
C PHE A 248 25.61 -4.27 -5.78
N PHE A 249 25.86 -3.23 -4.98
CA PHE A 249 25.44 -1.85 -5.28
C PHE A 249 26.02 -1.29 -6.59
N ASN A 250 27.26 -1.66 -6.93
CA ASN A 250 27.94 -1.17 -8.15
C ASN A 250 27.41 -1.76 -9.46
N ASN A 251 26.50 -2.75 -9.39
CA ASN A 251 25.87 -3.32 -10.57
C ASN A 251 24.36 -3.13 -10.46
N LEU A 252 23.90 -1.90 -10.64
CA LEU A 252 22.47 -1.60 -10.57
C LEU A 252 21.65 -2.31 -11.64
N GLN A 253 22.24 -2.62 -12.80
CA GLN A 253 21.62 -3.53 -13.77
C GLN A 253 21.49 -4.95 -13.22
N PHE A 254 22.39 -5.42 -12.36
CA PHE A 254 22.22 -6.66 -11.60
C PHE A 254 21.26 -6.51 -10.43
N ILE A 255 21.06 -5.32 -9.83
CA ILE A 255 20.02 -5.10 -8.82
C ILE A 255 18.63 -4.99 -9.45
N VAL A 256 18.50 -4.37 -10.61
CA VAL A 256 17.28 -4.33 -11.44
C VAL A 256 17.06 -5.69 -12.09
N ALA A 257 18.12 -6.35 -12.59
CA ALA A 257 18.03 -7.73 -13.05
C ALA A 257 17.87 -8.73 -11.89
N ALA A 258 18.17 -8.33 -10.65
CA ALA A 258 17.85 -9.00 -9.41
C ALA A 258 16.62 -8.38 -8.75
N GLU A 259 15.90 -7.43 -9.35
CA GLU A 259 14.45 -7.37 -9.20
C GLU A 259 13.91 -8.39 -10.17
N PHE A 260 14.44 -8.42 -11.41
CA PHE A 260 14.23 -9.51 -12.36
C PHE A 260 14.70 -10.92 -11.93
N ASN A 261 15.42 -11.04 -10.81
CA ASN A 261 15.92 -12.30 -10.26
C ASN A 261 15.84 -12.40 -8.72
N ASN A 262 15.47 -11.33 -7.99
CA ASN A 262 14.64 -11.47 -6.79
C ASN A 262 13.24 -11.91 -7.19
N GLU A 263 12.88 -11.80 -8.47
CA GLU A 263 11.70 -12.37 -9.10
C GLU A 263 11.61 -13.88 -8.87
N ALA A 264 12.62 -14.72 -9.08
CA ALA A 264 12.57 -16.13 -8.64
C ALA A 264 12.30 -16.32 -7.11
N PHE A 265 12.47 -15.25 -6.33
CA PHE A 265 12.59 -15.25 -4.88
C PHE A 265 11.39 -14.59 -4.19
N ASN A 266 10.66 -13.72 -4.90
CA ASN A 266 9.23 -13.48 -4.80
C ASN A 266 8.44 -14.72 -5.33
N ASP A 267 8.95 -15.42 -6.34
CA ASP A 267 8.30 -16.59 -6.99
C ASP A 267 8.14 -17.83 -6.08
N LEU A 268 8.79 -17.86 -4.91
CA LEU A 268 8.51 -18.79 -3.80
C LEU A 268 7.97 -18.08 -2.55
N PHE A 269 7.99 -16.73 -2.52
CA PHE A 269 7.50 -15.82 -1.48
C PHE A 269 6.12 -15.27 -1.86
N THR A 270 5.06 -16.00 -1.76
CA THR A 270 4.95 -17.17 -0.98
C THR A 270 4.16 -18.03 -1.94
N MET A 271 4.86 -18.77 -2.82
CA MET A 271 4.36 -20.02 -3.40
C MET A 271 3.61 -20.78 -2.33
N LYS A 272 4.09 -20.61 -1.07
CA LYS A 272 3.80 -20.93 0.35
C LYS A 272 2.84 -20.02 1.18
N TYR A 273 2.20 -19.03 0.55
CA TYR A 273 0.73 -18.97 0.57
C TYR A 273 0.17 -20.23 -0.14
N SER A 274 1.06 -21.11 -0.65
CA SER A 274 0.94 -22.58 -0.66
C SER A 274 0.37 -22.93 0.66
N LEU A 275 -0.55 -23.86 0.60
CA LEU A 275 -1.05 -24.50 1.78
C LEU A 275 -1.89 -23.66 2.71
N GLU A 276 -1.83 -22.35 2.56
CA GLU A 276 -2.73 -21.40 3.18
C GLU A 276 -4.02 -21.24 2.36
N ILE A 277 -4.08 -21.97 1.23
CA ILE A 277 -5.27 -22.71 0.80
C ILE A 277 -5.14 -24.23 1.04
N TYR A 278 -4.07 -24.89 0.57
CA TYR A 278 -3.97 -26.36 0.39
C TYR A 278 -4.39 -27.22 1.60
N LEU A 279 -4.37 -26.76 2.85
CA LEU A 279 -5.05 -27.48 3.95
C LEU A 279 -5.65 -26.51 4.99
N LEU A 280 -6.44 -25.54 4.56
CA LEU A 280 -7.75 -25.38 5.20
C LEU A 280 -8.47 -26.70 4.93
N SER A 281 -8.12 -27.71 5.75
CA SER A 281 -8.13 -29.14 5.43
C SER A 281 -9.32 -29.52 4.55
N TYR A 282 -9.20 -30.49 3.65
CA TYR A 282 -10.40 -31.06 3.02
C TYR A 282 -11.51 -31.28 4.08
N ASN A 283 -11.10 -31.60 5.32
CA ASN A 283 -11.91 -31.51 6.54
C ASN A 283 -12.49 -30.12 6.87
N LEU A 284 -11.75 -29.03 6.97
CA LEU A 284 -12.30 -27.69 7.23
C LEU A 284 -13.26 -27.22 6.12
N ARG A 285 -12.93 -27.38 4.83
CA ARG A 285 -13.91 -27.08 3.77
C ARG A 285 -15.15 -27.95 3.95
N ASN A 286 -15.00 -29.25 4.16
CA ASN A 286 -16.13 -30.15 4.41
C ASN A 286 -16.91 -29.81 5.68
N GLN A 287 -16.26 -29.35 6.74
CA GLN A 287 -16.88 -28.92 7.99
C GLN A 287 -17.67 -27.64 7.80
N LEU A 288 -17.12 -26.65 7.09
CA LEU A 288 -17.81 -25.42 6.75
C LEU A 288 -18.97 -25.69 5.80
N SER A 289 -18.79 -26.54 4.77
CA SER A 289 -19.87 -26.98 3.88
C SER A 289 -20.95 -27.77 4.63
N SER A 290 -20.57 -28.61 5.60
CA SER A 290 -21.53 -29.33 6.46
C SER A 290 -22.30 -28.39 7.37
N SER A 291 -21.62 -27.38 7.92
CA SER A 291 -22.22 -26.36 8.77
C SER A 291 -23.19 -25.49 7.97
N LEU A 292 -22.82 -25.15 6.74
CA LEU A 292 -23.67 -24.38 5.82
C LEU A 292 -24.88 -25.21 5.37
N SER A 293 -24.67 -26.49 5.05
CA SER A 293 -25.76 -27.44 4.74
C SER A 293 -26.75 -27.56 5.91
N ALA A 294 -26.28 -27.57 7.16
CA ALA A 294 -27.15 -27.57 8.33
C ALA A 294 -27.99 -26.28 8.46
N GLN A 295 -27.52 -25.15 7.93
CA GLN A 295 -28.26 -23.89 7.87
C GLN A 295 -29.18 -23.79 6.64
N LEU A 296 -28.94 -24.58 5.60
CA LEU A 296 -29.65 -24.55 4.31
C LEU A 296 -30.38 -25.89 4.05
N PRO A 297 -31.61 -26.06 4.56
CA PRO A 297 -32.38 -27.28 4.36
C PRO A 297 -32.49 -27.66 2.88
N GLY A 298 -32.15 -28.90 2.55
CA GLY A 298 -32.25 -29.44 1.19
C GLY A 298 -31.00 -29.28 0.32
N ILE A 299 -29.95 -28.61 0.82
CA ILE A 299 -28.66 -28.50 0.12
C ILE A 299 -27.65 -29.40 0.82
N SER A 300 -27.05 -30.36 0.11
CA SER A 300 -26.04 -31.26 0.69
C SER A 300 -24.64 -30.62 0.70
N PRO A 301 -23.73 -31.06 1.58
CA PRO A 301 -22.34 -30.60 1.60
C PRO A 301 -21.61 -30.88 0.27
N GLU A 302 -21.94 -31.98 -0.40
CA GLU A 302 -21.39 -32.35 -1.71
C GLU A 302 -21.80 -31.34 -2.77
N LEU A 303 -23.08 -30.96 -2.81
CA LEU A 303 -23.57 -29.93 -3.74
C LEU A 303 -22.92 -28.57 -3.47
N ILE A 304 -22.71 -28.20 -2.20
CA ILE A 304 -21.97 -26.99 -1.84
C ILE A 304 -20.53 -27.06 -2.34
N ASN A 305 -19.87 -28.21 -2.22
CA ASN A 305 -18.50 -28.38 -2.71
C ASN A 305 -18.40 -28.42 -4.23
N GLU A 306 -19.38 -29.01 -4.92
CA GLU A 306 -19.46 -29.01 -6.39
C GLU A 306 -19.64 -27.59 -6.93
N GLN A 307 -20.48 -26.79 -6.27
CA GLN A 307 -20.82 -25.45 -6.72
C GLN A 307 -19.80 -24.42 -6.24
N LEU A 308 -19.39 -24.45 -4.97
CA LEU A 308 -18.52 -23.44 -4.35
C LEU A 308 -17.06 -23.92 -4.17
N GLY A 309 -16.70 -25.09 -4.70
CA GLY A 309 -15.38 -25.71 -4.51
C GLY A 309 -14.20 -24.85 -4.97
N GLN A 310 -14.45 -23.96 -5.93
CA GLN A 310 -13.45 -23.06 -6.49
C GLN A 310 -13.34 -21.72 -5.74
N ILE A 311 -14.29 -21.41 -4.85
CA ILE A 311 -14.27 -20.17 -4.05
C ILE A 311 -13.28 -20.30 -2.90
N PRO A 312 -12.53 -19.25 -2.52
CA PRO A 312 -11.69 -19.26 -1.32
C PRO A 312 -12.46 -19.60 -0.04
N VAL A 313 -11.86 -20.38 0.86
CA VAL A 313 -12.50 -20.80 2.13
C VAL A 313 -12.82 -19.62 3.05
N THR A 314 -12.03 -18.54 3.01
CA THR A 314 -12.34 -17.28 3.71
C THR A 314 -13.69 -16.72 3.28
N SER A 315 -14.06 -16.85 2.01
CA SER A 315 -15.35 -16.40 1.51
C SER A 315 -16.51 -17.32 1.91
N LEU A 316 -16.27 -18.61 2.19
CA LEU A 316 -17.29 -19.49 2.77
C LEU A 316 -17.68 -19.06 4.20
N SER A 317 -16.74 -18.47 4.95
CA SER A 317 -17.01 -17.98 6.31
C SER A 317 -18.03 -16.85 6.34
N VAL A 318 -18.07 -16.04 5.28
CA VAL A 318 -19.09 -15.01 5.10
C VAL A 318 -20.48 -15.63 5.07
N LEU A 319 -20.67 -16.72 4.30
CA LEU A 319 -21.97 -17.38 4.20
C LEU A 319 -22.41 -17.93 5.57
N LEU A 320 -21.49 -18.44 6.38
CA LEU A 320 -21.79 -18.93 7.73
C LEU A 320 -22.12 -17.82 8.74
N ALA A 321 -21.53 -16.64 8.56
CA ALA A 321 -21.75 -15.48 9.42
C ALA A 321 -23.10 -14.80 9.17
N VAL A 322 -23.72 -15.04 8.01
CA VAL A 322 -24.99 -14.43 7.65
C VAL A 322 -26.12 -15.36 8.10
N THR A 323 -26.94 -14.91 9.05
CA THR A 323 -28.12 -15.65 9.50
C THR A 323 -29.32 -15.31 8.62
N PRO A 324 -30.35 -16.16 8.49
CA PRO A 324 -31.55 -15.89 7.68
C PRO A 324 -32.31 -14.58 8.01
N GLN A 325 -31.95 -13.90 9.10
CA GLN A 325 -32.51 -12.62 9.53
C GLN A 325 -31.69 -11.41 9.04
N THR A 326 -30.51 -11.63 8.45
CA THR A 326 -29.70 -10.56 7.88
C THR A 326 -30.27 -10.14 6.53
N HIS A 327 -30.96 -9.01 6.47
CA HIS A 327 -31.50 -8.50 5.21
C HIS A 327 -30.38 -7.93 4.32
N ILE A 328 -29.67 -8.78 3.58
CA ILE A 328 -28.74 -8.37 2.52
C ILE A 328 -29.46 -8.50 1.19
N ALA A 329 -29.46 -7.41 0.41
CA ALA A 329 -29.85 -7.43 -0.99
C ALA A 329 -28.65 -7.01 -1.84
N TYR A 330 -28.46 -7.66 -2.99
CA TYR A 330 -27.40 -7.33 -3.92
C TYR A 330 -27.95 -7.20 -5.33
N THR A 331 -27.48 -6.19 -6.07
CA THR A 331 -27.79 -6.07 -7.50
C THR A 331 -26.52 -6.32 -8.30
N PRO A 332 -26.49 -7.28 -9.24
CA PRO A 332 -25.30 -7.55 -10.04
C PRO A 332 -24.79 -6.30 -10.76
N VAL A 333 -23.46 -6.13 -10.82
CA VAL A 333 -22.84 -5.03 -11.56
C VAL A 333 -22.83 -5.38 -13.04
N SER A 334 -23.58 -4.61 -13.84
CA SER A 334 -23.67 -4.82 -15.29
C SER A 334 -22.32 -4.58 -15.99
N GLY A 335 -21.98 -5.46 -16.96
CA GLY A 335 -20.87 -5.24 -17.89
C GLY A 335 -19.50 -5.78 -17.46
N LEU A 336 -19.36 -6.37 -16.27
CA LEU A 336 -18.10 -7.00 -15.83
C LEU A 336 -17.69 -8.18 -16.72
N THR A 337 -18.65 -9.02 -17.12
CA THR A 337 -18.40 -10.15 -18.03
C THR A 337 -17.98 -9.68 -19.42
N ASP A 338 -18.61 -8.61 -19.93
CA ASP A 338 -18.30 -8.03 -21.23
C ASP A 338 -16.91 -7.41 -21.21
N GLN A 339 -16.57 -6.69 -20.14
CA GLN A 339 -15.24 -6.14 -19.94
C GLN A 339 -14.17 -7.24 -19.95
N LEU A 340 -14.39 -8.35 -19.24
CA LEU A 340 -13.46 -9.46 -19.25
C LEU A 340 -13.33 -10.11 -20.64
N ALA A 341 -14.43 -10.25 -21.36
CA ALA A 341 -14.43 -10.73 -22.74
C ALA A 341 -13.62 -9.80 -23.68
N THR A 342 -13.71 -8.48 -23.50
CA THR A 342 -12.90 -7.52 -24.29
C THR A 342 -11.40 -7.62 -23.99
N LEU A 343 -11.02 -8.13 -22.81
CA LEU A 343 -9.62 -8.44 -22.46
C LEU A 343 -9.15 -9.80 -23.04
N GLY A 344 -9.98 -10.48 -23.84
CA GLY A 344 -9.64 -11.74 -24.49
C GLY A 344 -9.84 -12.98 -23.61
N GLU A 345 -10.53 -12.85 -22.49
CA GLU A 345 -10.74 -13.94 -21.53
C GLU A 345 -12.17 -14.47 -21.56
N THR A 346 -12.32 -15.76 -21.30
CA THR A 346 -13.66 -16.34 -21.08
C THR A 346 -14.06 -16.09 -19.64
N PRO A 347 -15.22 -15.46 -19.37
CA PRO A 347 -15.71 -15.29 -18.00
C PRO A 347 -15.80 -16.65 -17.29
N PRO A 348 -15.38 -16.74 -16.01
CA PRO A 348 -15.61 -17.94 -15.21
C PRO A 348 -17.08 -18.32 -15.25
N THR A 349 -17.39 -19.62 -15.35
CA THR A 349 -18.77 -20.10 -15.33
C THR A 349 -19.46 -19.60 -14.07
N ALA A 350 -20.56 -18.86 -14.24
CA ALA A 350 -21.37 -18.42 -13.11
C ALA A 350 -21.90 -19.64 -12.36
N LEU A 351 -21.92 -19.53 -11.04
CA LEU A 351 -22.51 -20.56 -10.19
C LEU A 351 -24.01 -20.64 -10.41
N ASN A 352 -24.62 -21.80 -10.17
CA ASN A 352 -26.06 -21.90 -10.22
C ASN A 352 -26.68 -21.21 -8.99
N PHE A 353 -26.81 -19.89 -9.02
CA PHE A 353 -27.27 -19.10 -7.88
C PHE A 353 -28.66 -19.53 -7.38
N SER A 354 -29.53 -20.02 -8.28
CA SER A 354 -30.91 -20.41 -7.97
C SER A 354 -31.06 -21.57 -6.98
N ILE A 355 -29.99 -22.33 -6.72
CA ILE A 355 -30.01 -23.39 -5.71
C ILE A 355 -29.93 -22.83 -4.28
N PHE A 356 -29.43 -21.61 -4.12
CA PHE A 356 -29.28 -20.95 -2.82
C PHE A 356 -30.47 -20.00 -2.59
N PRO A 357 -31.13 -20.06 -1.42
CA PRO A 357 -32.29 -19.22 -1.15
C PRO A 357 -31.90 -17.85 -0.59
N GLY A 358 -32.66 -16.81 -0.98
CA GLY A 358 -32.64 -15.49 -0.34
C GLY A 358 -31.25 -14.84 -0.31
N GLN A 359 -30.86 -14.31 0.84
CA GLN A 359 -29.58 -13.60 1.06
C GLN A 359 -28.32 -14.41 0.64
N TYR A 360 -28.37 -15.74 0.64
CA TYR A 360 -27.22 -16.56 0.24
C TYR A 360 -27.01 -16.49 -1.27
N GLN A 361 -28.10 -16.39 -2.04
CA GLN A 361 -28.05 -16.11 -3.47
C GLN A 361 -27.34 -14.78 -3.73
N GLU A 362 -27.72 -13.74 -2.98
CA GLU A 362 -27.18 -12.38 -3.10
C GLU A 362 -25.67 -12.35 -2.82
N LEU A 363 -25.22 -13.02 -1.76
CA LEU A 363 -23.80 -13.08 -1.40
C LEU A 363 -22.96 -13.87 -2.39
N ILE A 364 -23.50 -14.95 -2.96
CA ILE A 364 -22.77 -15.76 -3.94
C ILE A 364 -22.69 -15.02 -5.28
N GLN A 365 -23.73 -14.26 -5.66
CA GLN A 365 -23.67 -13.35 -6.80
C GLN A 365 -22.66 -12.21 -6.58
N MET A 366 -22.64 -11.61 -5.38
CA MET A 366 -21.62 -10.61 -5.01
C MET A 366 -20.20 -11.17 -5.08
N GLN A 367 -20.00 -12.40 -4.59
CA GLN A 367 -18.71 -13.10 -4.68
C GLN A 367 -18.27 -13.31 -6.12
N TYR A 368 -19.20 -13.64 -7.03
CA TYR A 368 -18.91 -13.79 -8.45
C TYR A 368 -18.47 -12.47 -9.08
N ASP A 369 -19.16 -11.37 -8.79
CA ASP A 369 -18.77 -10.04 -9.29
C ASP A 369 -17.40 -9.59 -8.74
N MET A 370 -17.10 -9.89 -7.47
CA MET A 370 -15.76 -9.67 -6.89
C MET A 370 -14.68 -10.50 -7.60
N GLN A 371 -14.96 -11.77 -7.90
CA GLN A 371 -14.04 -12.61 -8.66
C GLN A 371 -13.78 -12.03 -10.07
N LEU A 372 -14.82 -11.54 -10.75
CA LEU A 372 -14.66 -10.86 -12.04
C LEU A 372 -13.78 -9.60 -11.92
N CYS A 373 -14.01 -8.77 -10.90
CA CYS A 373 -13.19 -7.58 -10.64
C CYS A 373 -11.70 -7.92 -10.47
N ASP A 374 -11.41 -8.98 -9.73
CA ASP A 374 -10.04 -9.44 -9.48
C ASP A 374 -9.37 -10.02 -10.72
N VAL A 375 -10.09 -10.82 -11.52
CA VAL A 375 -9.57 -11.36 -12.78
C VAL A 375 -9.28 -10.24 -13.78
N ILE A 376 -10.20 -9.27 -13.93
CA ILE A 376 -10.00 -8.08 -14.77
C ILE A 376 -8.74 -7.31 -14.30
N THR A 377 -8.63 -7.05 -13.01
CA THR A 377 -7.47 -6.33 -12.43
C THR A 377 -6.16 -7.09 -12.68
N GLY A 378 -6.16 -8.41 -12.51
CA GLY A 378 -4.98 -9.25 -12.79
C GLY A 378 -4.57 -9.21 -14.26
N LYS A 379 -5.53 -9.15 -15.19
CA LYS A 379 -5.26 -9.03 -16.63
C LYS A 379 -4.70 -7.65 -16.99
N GLU A 380 -5.29 -6.59 -16.46
CA GLU A 380 -4.79 -5.22 -16.63
C GLU A 380 -3.35 -5.08 -16.09
N LEU A 381 -3.06 -5.66 -14.92
CA LEU A 381 -1.72 -5.67 -14.34
C LEU A 381 -0.72 -6.43 -15.21
N ASN A 382 -1.06 -7.65 -15.64
CA ASN A 382 -0.18 -8.45 -16.51
C ASN A 382 0.08 -7.73 -17.83
N ALA A 383 -0.92 -7.10 -18.44
CA ALA A 383 -0.74 -6.31 -19.65
C ALA A 383 0.19 -5.10 -19.44
N ALA A 384 0.10 -4.43 -18.29
CA ALA A 384 1.01 -3.34 -17.93
C ALA A 384 2.45 -3.84 -17.73
N ILE A 385 2.61 -4.97 -17.04
CA ILE A 385 3.91 -5.65 -16.87
C ILE A 385 4.48 -6.02 -18.23
N ASP A 386 3.75 -6.78 -19.05
CA ASP A 386 4.19 -7.21 -20.38
C ASP A 386 4.60 -6.02 -21.27
N THR A 387 3.84 -4.92 -21.18
CA THR A 387 4.19 -3.67 -21.87
C THR A 387 5.52 -3.13 -21.37
N ALA A 388 5.73 -3.04 -20.05
CA ALA A 388 7.01 -2.59 -19.48
C ALA A 388 8.18 -3.50 -19.90
N LEU A 389 7.99 -4.83 -19.87
CA LEU A 389 9.00 -5.83 -20.28
C LEU A 389 9.40 -5.67 -21.75
N ASN A 390 8.42 -5.46 -22.63
CA ASN A 390 8.67 -5.22 -24.06
C ASN A 390 9.49 -3.95 -24.32
N HIS A 391 9.51 -3.01 -23.36
CA HIS A 391 10.34 -1.81 -23.40
C HIS A 391 11.63 -1.93 -22.57
N GLY A 392 11.92 -3.11 -22.01
CA GLY A 392 13.15 -3.37 -21.24
C GLY A 392 13.21 -2.62 -19.91
N ARG A 393 12.07 -2.36 -19.27
CA ARG A 393 11.97 -1.63 -17.99
C ARG A 393 10.98 -2.29 -17.03
N LEU A 394 11.01 -1.86 -15.77
CA LEU A 394 10.00 -2.19 -14.77
C LEU A 394 8.70 -1.43 -15.01
N ILE A 395 7.60 -1.95 -14.46
CA ILE A 395 6.33 -1.23 -14.37
C ILE A 395 6.53 0.04 -13.53
N THR A 396 6.00 1.15 -14.01
CA THR A 396 6.09 2.44 -13.31
C THR A 396 5.05 2.54 -12.20
N PHE A 397 5.29 3.40 -11.21
CA PHE A 397 4.28 3.70 -10.20
C PHE A 397 3.03 4.35 -10.82
N GLY A 398 3.20 5.13 -11.88
CA GLY A 398 2.08 5.68 -12.67
C GLY A 398 1.20 4.60 -13.30
N GLU A 399 1.80 3.61 -13.96
CA GLU A 399 1.05 2.47 -14.55
C GLU A 399 0.33 1.66 -13.48
N LEU A 400 1.02 1.35 -12.38
CA LEU A 400 0.44 0.64 -11.25
C LEU A 400 -0.72 1.42 -10.61
N LEU A 401 -0.59 2.74 -10.48
CA LEU A 401 -1.65 3.61 -9.96
C LEU A 401 -2.91 3.54 -10.82
N VAL A 402 -2.79 3.57 -12.15
CA VAL A 402 -3.92 3.45 -13.07
C VAL A 402 -4.68 2.13 -12.86
N VAL A 403 -3.95 1.01 -12.76
CA VAL A 403 -4.56 -0.30 -12.51
C VAL A 403 -5.26 -0.34 -11.16
N LYS A 404 -4.64 0.19 -10.10
CA LYS A 404 -5.24 0.20 -8.75
C LYS A 404 -6.44 1.15 -8.64
N GLU A 405 -6.44 2.30 -9.30
CA GLU A 405 -7.60 3.20 -9.34
C GLU A 405 -8.79 2.55 -10.07
N ALA A 406 -8.54 1.85 -11.18
CA ALA A 406 -9.57 1.08 -11.87
C ALA A 406 -10.15 -0.04 -11.00
N ALA A 407 -9.28 -0.78 -10.28
CA ALA A 407 -9.69 -1.83 -9.35
C ALA A 407 -10.55 -1.28 -8.20
N LEU A 408 -10.11 -0.19 -7.58
CA LEU A 408 -10.86 0.47 -6.51
C LEU A 408 -12.21 0.96 -7.01
N LYS A 409 -12.28 1.53 -8.22
CA LYS A 409 -13.55 1.96 -8.82
C LYS A 409 -14.52 0.79 -9.00
N ARG A 410 -14.05 -0.36 -9.49
CA ARG A 410 -14.87 -1.58 -9.62
C ARG A 410 -15.36 -2.08 -8.26
N HIS A 411 -14.49 -2.11 -7.25
CA HIS A 411 -14.89 -2.49 -5.88
C HIS A 411 -15.90 -1.53 -5.27
N MET A 412 -15.76 -0.22 -5.51
CA MET A 412 -16.75 0.77 -5.08
C MET A 412 -18.08 0.58 -5.79
N GLN A 413 -18.09 0.16 -7.06
CA GLN A 413 -19.32 -0.18 -7.78
C GLN A 413 -20.00 -1.39 -7.12
N VAL A 414 -19.29 -2.49 -6.87
CA VAL A 414 -19.84 -3.66 -6.16
C VAL A 414 -20.41 -3.25 -4.80
N ARG A 415 -19.63 -2.49 -4.01
CA ARG A 415 -20.05 -1.99 -2.70
C ARG A 415 -21.34 -1.15 -2.78
N ALA A 416 -21.49 -0.32 -3.81
CA ALA A 416 -22.66 0.54 -3.98
C ALA A 416 -23.94 -0.22 -4.35
N HIS A 417 -23.83 -1.48 -4.79
CA HIS A 417 -24.96 -2.33 -5.12
C HIS A 417 -25.38 -3.26 -3.97
N VAL A 418 -24.75 -3.13 -2.79
CA VAL A 418 -25.14 -3.85 -1.57
C VAL A 418 -26.07 -2.97 -0.74
N GLU A 419 -27.24 -3.51 -0.41
CA GLU A 419 -28.25 -2.84 0.41
C GLU A 419 -28.64 -3.68 1.64
N GLY A 420 -29.25 -3.01 2.62
CA GLY A 420 -29.85 -3.66 3.80
C GLY A 420 -28.89 -3.98 4.95
N VAL A 421 -27.58 -3.72 4.79
CA VAL A 421 -26.57 -3.86 5.86
C VAL A 421 -25.73 -2.59 6.07
N PRO A 422 -25.19 -2.36 7.29
CA PRO A 422 -24.31 -1.22 7.56
C PRO A 422 -23.05 -1.20 6.67
N ALA A 423 -22.57 -0.01 6.34
CA ALA A 423 -21.37 0.17 5.51
C ALA A 423 -20.11 -0.51 6.06
N GLY A 424 -20.02 -0.69 7.39
CA GLY A 424 -18.96 -1.44 8.05
C GLY A 424 -19.02 -2.93 7.71
N THR A 425 -20.21 -3.53 7.78
CA THR A 425 -20.45 -4.92 7.39
C THR A 425 -20.10 -5.15 5.93
N VAL A 426 -20.54 -4.26 5.02
CA VAL A 426 -20.17 -4.37 3.59
C VAL A 426 -18.66 -4.37 3.40
N ASN A 427 -17.92 -3.53 4.13
CA ASN A 427 -16.45 -3.51 4.06
C ASN A 427 -15.83 -4.85 4.50
N LEU A 428 -16.34 -5.48 5.57
CA LEU A 428 -15.87 -6.79 6.01
C LEU A 428 -16.12 -7.86 4.95
N LEU A 429 -17.32 -7.85 4.34
CA LEU A 429 -17.67 -8.76 3.24
C LEU A 429 -16.70 -8.60 2.08
N MET A 430 -16.46 -7.36 1.64
CA MET A 430 -15.53 -7.06 0.55
C MET A 430 -14.10 -7.53 0.84
N ILE A 431 -13.63 -7.43 2.09
CA ILE A 431 -12.31 -7.91 2.51
C ILE A 431 -12.23 -9.45 2.41
N LEU A 432 -13.26 -10.17 2.87
CA LEU A 432 -13.27 -11.63 2.93
C LEU A 432 -13.58 -12.29 1.58
N MET A 433 -14.33 -11.60 0.72
CA MET A 433 -14.70 -12.04 -0.63
C MET A 433 -13.66 -11.67 -1.69
N GLY A 434 -12.93 -10.57 -1.48
CA GLY A 434 -11.86 -10.13 -2.37
C GLY A 434 -10.65 -11.04 -2.31
N SER A 435 -9.97 -11.22 -3.43
CA SER A 435 -8.75 -12.00 -3.49
C SER A 435 -7.51 -11.19 -3.12
N GLY A 436 -6.47 -11.93 -2.75
CA GLY A 436 -5.11 -11.42 -2.61
C GLY A 436 -4.49 -10.87 -3.90
N LEU A 437 -5.16 -10.90 -5.05
CA LEU A 437 -4.62 -10.31 -6.30
C LEU A 437 -4.38 -8.80 -6.17
N ASN A 438 -5.12 -8.12 -5.28
CA ASN A 438 -4.87 -6.71 -4.93
C ASN A 438 -3.56 -6.50 -4.15
N MET A 439 -2.87 -7.56 -3.70
CA MET A 439 -1.53 -7.50 -3.11
C MET A 439 -0.40 -7.50 -4.15
N ARG A 440 -0.68 -7.83 -5.41
CA ARG A 440 0.33 -7.79 -6.48
C ARG A 440 0.64 -6.33 -6.81
N ILE A 441 1.90 -5.97 -6.67
CA ILE A 441 2.52 -4.69 -7.01
C ILE A 441 3.71 -5.00 -7.88
#